data_AF-A0A9P2UP99-F1
#
_entry.id   AF-A0A9P2UP99-F1
#
_cell.length_a   1.000
_cell.length_b   1.000
_cell.length_c   1.000
_cell.angle_alpha   90.00
_cell.angle_beta   90.00
_cell.angle_gamma   90.00
#
_symmetry.space_group_name_H-M   'P 1'
#
loop_
_entity.id
_entity.type
_entity.pdbx_description
1 polymer ?
#
loop_
_entity_poly.entity_id
_entity_poly.type
_entity_poly.pdbx_seq_one_letter_code
_entity_poly.pdbx_strand_id
1 'polypeptide(L)'
;MKFVVYRVYLEKGTKLYSNLGRPIAVIHDDNCGRHDTIGGACSCESNTVRYAHETYPMHSCRNNFMYALAKHPIAKKHGLNVRHIGPNINFFMNVPVTPDGQLKFDDGISGPGKYVEVRAEMDLIVLISNCPQLNNPCNAYNPTKIQLVVREAEGV
;
A
#
# COMPACT_ATOMS: atom_id res chain seq x y z
N MET A 1 4.16 9.27 -5.63
CA MET A 1 3.67 10.17 -4.57
C MET A 1 4.35 9.77 -3.28
N LYS A 2 4.89 10.73 -2.51
CA LYS A 2 5.39 10.48 -1.15
C LYS A 2 4.38 11.10 -0.19
N PHE A 3 3.91 10.33 0.78
CA PHE A 3 2.96 10.81 1.76
C PHE A 3 3.45 10.57 3.19
N VAL A 4 2.85 11.27 4.14
CA VAL A 4 3.11 11.24 5.58
C VAL A 4 1.78 11.01 6.29
N VAL A 5 1.81 10.24 7.37
CA VAL A 5 0.67 9.92 8.25
C VAL A 5 1.01 10.27 9.69
N TYR A 6 0.00 10.52 10.51
CA TYR A 6 0.15 10.91 11.93
C TYR A 6 -0.36 9.83 12.91
N ARG A 7 -0.82 8.69 12.39
CA ARG A 7 -1.25 7.51 13.15
C ARG A 7 -0.55 6.28 12.57
N VAL A 8 -0.28 5.31 13.43
CA VAL A 8 0.31 4.03 13.03
C VAL A 8 -0.65 3.25 12.13
N TYR A 9 -1.92 3.21 12.54
CA TYR A 9 -2.98 2.57 11.77
C TYR A 9 -3.82 3.64 11.06
N LEU A 10 -4.15 3.36 9.80
CA LEU A 10 -5.01 4.17 8.97
C LEU A 10 -6.38 3.50 8.88
N GLU A 11 -7.39 4.33 9.06
CA GLU A 11 -8.81 3.97 9.07
C GLU A 11 -9.65 5.13 8.51
N LYS A 12 -10.97 4.95 8.43
CA LYS A 12 -11.91 6.02 8.08
C LYS A 12 -11.60 7.35 8.79
N GLY A 13 -11.57 8.43 8.02
CA GLY A 13 -11.23 9.79 8.48
C GLY A 13 -9.73 10.12 8.49
N THR A 14 -8.86 9.15 8.22
CA THR A 14 -7.41 9.40 8.15
C THR A 14 -7.07 10.31 6.97
N LYS A 15 -6.44 11.44 7.24
CA LYS A 15 -5.88 12.35 6.23
C LYS A 15 -4.49 11.88 5.81
N LEU A 16 -4.25 11.86 4.51
CA LEU A 16 -2.95 11.59 3.90
C LEU A 16 -2.32 12.94 3.54
N TYR A 17 -1.07 13.13 3.95
CA TYR A 17 -0.33 14.38 3.70
C TYR A 17 0.78 14.13 2.69
N SER A 18 1.11 15.10 1.85
CA SER A 18 2.34 15.05 1.04
C SER A 18 3.58 15.16 1.93
N ASN A 19 4.75 14.90 1.35
CA ASN A 19 6.05 15.19 1.98
C ASN A 19 6.30 16.70 2.24
N LEU A 20 5.40 17.58 1.80
CA LEU A 20 5.41 19.02 2.09
C LEU A 20 4.33 19.41 3.12
N GLY A 21 3.70 18.43 3.79
CA GLY A 21 2.70 18.67 4.84
C GLY A 21 1.34 19.13 4.34
N ARG A 22 1.06 19.07 3.03
CA ARG A 22 -0.25 19.42 2.47
C ARG A 22 -1.18 18.21 2.49
N PRO A 23 -2.45 18.32 2.93
CA PRO A 23 -3.41 17.24 2.77
C PRO A 23 -3.63 16.96 1.27
N ILE A 24 -3.58 15.70 0.87
CA ILE A 24 -3.71 15.27 -0.54
C ILE A 24 -4.88 14.32 -0.78
N ALA A 25 -5.30 13.61 0.26
CA ALA A 25 -6.41 12.67 0.22
C ALA A 25 -6.90 12.37 1.64
N VAL A 26 -8.09 11.80 1.74
CA VAL A 26 -8.66 11.27 2.98
C VAL A 26 -9.23 9.88 2.73
N ILE A 27 -9.06 8.97 3.69
CA ILE A 27 -9.82 7.71 3.72
C ILE A 27 -11.25 8.10 4.08
N HIS A 28 -12.10 8.26 3.07
CA HIS A 28 -13.46 8.77 3.20
C HIS A 28 -14.37 7.72 3.85
N ASP A 29 -14.23 6.47 3.42
CA ASP A 29 -14.96 5.35 3.97
C ASP A 29 -14.11 4.09 3.99
N ASP A 30 -14.36 3.22 4.96
CA ASP A 30 -13.56 2.03 5.21
C ASP A 30 -14.36 1.09 6.11
N ASN A 31 -14.58 -0.14 5.64
CA ASN A 31 -15.29 -1.18 6.40
C ASN A 31 -14.37 -2.31 6.88
N CYS A 32 -13.05 -2.14 6.75
CA CYS A 32 -12.01 -3.08 7.19
C CYS A 32 -11.23 -2.53 8.39
N GLY A 33 -10.72 -1.29 8.29
CA GLY A 33 -9.83 -0.68 9.26
C GLY A 33 -8.41 -1.23 9.24
N ARG A 34 -7.58 -0.66 10.13
CA ARG A 34 -6.25 -1.17 10.54
C ARG A 34 -5.24 -1.35 9.40
N HIS A 35 -5.16 -0.38 8.50
CA HIS A 35 -4.13 -0.34 7.46
C HIS A 35 -2.84 0.28 7.99
N ASP A 36 -1.70 0.03 7.36
CA ASP A 36 -0.42 0.51 7.88
C ASP A 36 0.49 1.11 6.80
N THR A 37 1.52 1.81 7.26
CA THR A 37 2.66 2.24 6.43
C THR A 37 4.00 1.65 6.89
N ILE A 38 3.98 0.79 7.91
CA ILE A 38 5.16 0.35 8.65
C ILE A 38 5.73 -0.97 8.11
N GLY A 39 4.88 -1.83 7.52
CA GLY A 39 5.29 -3.11 6.94
C GLY A 39 6.15 -2.94 5.68
N GLY A 40 6.02 -1.78 5.02
CA GLY A 40 6.67 -1.46 3.75
C GLY A 40 6.25 -2.37 2.60
N ALA A 41 6.73 -2.08 1.40
CA ALA A 41 6.50 -2.91 0.23
C ALA A 41 7.49 -4.09 0.24
N CYS A 42 7.00 -5.31 -0.01
CA CYS A 42 7.89 -6.45 -0.18
C CYS A 42 8.82 -6.23 -1.38
N SER A 43 10.05 -6.72 -1.25
CA SER A 43 11.07 -6.77 -2.30
C SER A 43 11.74 -8.14 -2.33
N CYS A 44 12.34 -8.49 -3.48
CA CYS A 44 13.10 -9.73 -3.63
C CYS A 44 14.20 -9.83 -2.57
N GLU A 45 14.92 -8.73 -2.33
CA GLU A 45 15.99 -8.63 -1.32
C GLU A 45 15.45 -8.78 0.10
N SER A 46 14.30 -8.17 0.41
CA SER A 46 13.70 -8.33 1.75
C SER A 46 13.22 -9.75 2.01
N ASN A 47 12.76 -10.45 0.96
CA ASN A 47 12.30 -11.83 1.08
C ASN A 47 13.48 -12.78 1.33
N THR A 48 14.64 -12.55 0.70
CA THR A 48 15.83 -13.39 0.94
C THR A 48 16.34 -13.28 2.37
N VAL A 49 16.33 -12.07 2.94
CA VAL A 49 16.75 -11.83 4.32
C VAL A 49 15.75 -12.38 5.33
N ARG A 50 14.45 -12.27 5.06
CA ARG A 50 13.39 -12.64 6.01
C ARG A 50 13.01 -14.12 5.99
N TYR A 51 13.11 -14.79 4.84
CA TYR A 51 12.55 -16.13 4.64
C TYR A 51 13.60 -17.13 4.16
N ALA A 52 14.10 -16.99 2.93
CA ALA A 52 15.12 -17.87 2.35
C ALA A 52 15.69 -17.31 1.04
N HIS A 53 16.93 -17.63 0.68
CA HIS A 53 17.58 -17.14 -0.55
C HIS A 53 16.83 -17.51 -1.83
N GLU A 54 16.17 -18.67 -1.83
CA GLU A 54 15.38 -19.22 -2.94
C GLU A 54 14.13 -18.37 -3.25
N THR A 55 13.77 -17.43 -2.37
CA THR A 55 12.66 -16.50 -2.60
C THR A 55 13.01 -15.31 -3.50
N TYR A 56 14.30 -15.10 -3.81
CA TYR A 56 14.75 -14.01 -4.69
C TYR A 56 14.00 -13.89 -6.03
N PRO A 57 13.78 -14.96 -6.82
CA PRO A 57 13.11 -14.87 -8.11
C PRO A 57 11.60 -14.63 -8.00
N MET A 58 11.02 -14.69 -6.80
CA MET A 58 9.57 -14.49 -6.61
C MET A 58 9.17 -13.04 -6.86
N HIS A 59 7.93 -12.85 -7.31
CA HIS A 59 7.37 -11.52 -7.53
C HIS A 59 7.28 -10.70 -6.23
N SER A 60 7.35 -9.37 -6.37
CA SER A 60 7.30 -8.45 -5.23
C SER A 60 6.63 -7.13 -5.60
N CYS A 61 6.04 -6.45 -4.61
CA CYS A 61 5.45 -5.12 -4.78
C CYS A 61 6.47 -4.12 -5.32
N ARG A 62 7.73 -4.20 -4.84
CA ARG A 62 8.79 -3.33 -5.31
C ARG A 62 9.05 -3.51 -6.80
N ASN A 63 9.09 -4.75 -7.30
CA ASN A 63 9.24 -5.01 -8.73
C ASN A 63 8.02 -4.53 -9.54
N ASN A 64 6.81 -4.71 -9.03
CA ASN A 64 5.59 -4.20 -9.66
C ASN A 64 5.64 -2.66 -9.80
N PHE A 65 6.06 -1.95 -8.75
CA PHE A 65 6.26 -0.50 -8.80
C PHE A 65 7.31 -0.09 -9.83
N MET A 66 8.46 -0.77 -9.85
CA MET A 66 9.53 -0.48 -10.81
C MET A 66 9.08 -0.73 -12.25
N TYR A 67 8.34 -1.81 -12.49
CA TYR A 67 7.76 -2.11 -13.79
C TYR A 67 6.80 -1.01 -14.25
N ALA A 68 5.85 -0.62 -13.40
CA ALA A 68 4.90 0.44 -13.70
C ALA A 68 5.61 1.78 -13.98
N LEU A 69 6.60 2.17 -13.17
CA LEU A 69 7.37 3.39 -13.39
C LEU A 69 8.16 3.36 -14.70
N ALA A 70 8.71 2.22 -15.10
CA ALA A 70 9.48 2.08 -16.33
C ALA A 70 8.61 2.03 -17.60
N LYS A 71 7.40 1.46 -17.50
CA LYS A 71 6.58 1.13 -18.68
C LYS A 71 5.37 2.03 -18.86
N HIS A 72 4.76 2.51 -17.78
CA HIS A 72 3.47 3.21 -17.85
C HIS A 72 3.59 4.60 -18.51
N PRO A 73 2.72 4.96 -19.47
CA PRO A 73 2.78 6.26 -20.16
C PRO A 73 2.73 7.47 -19.23
N ILE A 74 1.89 7.43 -18.19
CA ILE A 74 1.81 8.50 -17.18
C ILE A 74 3.14 8.68 -16.46
N ALA A 75 3.82 7.59 -16.11
CA ALA A 75 5.11 7.67 -15.44
C ALA A 75 6.16 8.34 -16.33
N LYS A 76 6.20 7.98 -17.63
CA LYS A 76 7.09 8.61 -18.62
C LYS A 76 6.77 10.09 -18.83
N LYS A 77 5.49 10.43 -19.02
CA LYS A 77 5.02 11.81 -19.23
C LYS A 77 5.45 12.74 -18.09
N HIS A 78 5.39 12.25 -16.85
CA HIS A 78 5.71 13.02 -15.66
C HIS A 78 7.13 12.78 -15.11
N GLY A 79 7.99 12.07 -15.84
CA GLY A 79 9.37 11.79 -15.41
C GLY A 79 9.48 10.99 -14.10
N LEU A 80 8.44 10.23 -13.75
CA LEU A 80 8.41 9.46 -12.51
C LEU A 80 9.41 8.30 -12.58
N ASN A 81 10.10 8.07 -11.48
CA ASN A 81 11.19 7.09 -11.36
C ASN A 81 11.32 6.64 -9.90
N VAL A 82 12.26 5.74 -9.62
CA VAL A 82 12.47 5.13 -8.29
C VAL A 82 12.59 6.15 -7.15
N ARG A 83 13.12 7.36 -7.39
CA ARG A 83 13.23 8.42 -6.36
C ARG A 83 11.87 8.92 -5.86
N HIS A 84 10.80 8.65 -6.60
CA HIS A 84 9.42 9.02 -6.28
C HIS A 84 8.67 7.94 -5.50
N ILE A 85 9.28 6.76 -5.29
CA ILE A 85 8.78 5.75 -4.37
C ILE A 85 9.08 6.21 -2.94
N GLY A 86 8.05 6.38 -2.13
CA GLY A 86 8.14 6.59 -0.69
C GLY A 86 7.61 5.39 0.08
N PRO A 87 7.35 5.54 1.39
CA PRO A 87 6.53 4.60 2.14
C PRO A 87 5.19 4.39 1.42
N ASN A 88 4.73 3.14 1.32
CA ASN A 88 3.42 2.81 0.75
C ASN A 88 2.39 2.61 1.87
N ILE A 89 1.11 2.65 1.50
CA ILE A 89 0.04 2.16 2.36
C ILE A 89 -0.15 0.68 2.05
N ASN A 90 -0.20 -0.15 3.08
CA ASN A 90 -0.59 -1.55 3.00
C ASN A 90 -2.08 -1.66 3.36
N PHE A 91 -2.95 -1.44 2.37
CA PHE A 91 -4.39 -1.68 2.57
C PHE A 91 -4.64 -3.17 2.80
N PHE A 92 -5.59 -3.48 3.69
CA PHE A 92 -6.03 -4.84 4.07
C PHE A 92 -5.00 -5.75 4.75
N MET A 93 -3.78 -5.26 4.95
CA MET A 93 -2.70 -5.97 5.65
C MET A 93 -2.79 -5.72 7.15
N ASN A 94 -2.55 -6.74 7.97
CA ASN A 94 -2.57 -6.64 9.42
C ASN A 94 -1.15 -6.75 10.00
N VAL A 95 -0.63 -5.64 10.50
CA VAL A 95 0.70 -5.57 11.14
C VAL A 95 0.54 -5.02 12.56
N PRO A 96 0.16 -5.86 13.55
CA PRO A 96 0.10 -5.44 14.94
C PRO A 96 1.46 -4.97 15.46
N VAL A 97 1.44 -3.80 16.10
CA VAL A 97 2.49 -3.28 16.98
C VAL A 97 2.16 -3.72 18.41
N THR A 98 3.08 -4.45 19.04
CA THR A 98 2.94 -4.88 20.43
C THR A 98 3.34 -3.77 21.42
N PRO A 99 2.95 -3.85 22.71
CA PRO A 99 3.33 -2.84 23.70
C PRO A 99 4.85 -2.67 23.90
N ASP A 100 5.63 -3.72 23.64
CA ASP A 100 7.11 -3.72 23.65
C ASP A 100 7.74 -3.26 22.32
N GLY A 101 6.92 -2.86 21.34
CA GLY A 101 7.36 -2.28 20.07
C GLY A 101 7.74 -3.29 18.99
N GLN A 102 7.41 -4.57 19.17
CA GLN A 102 7.60 -5.59 18.15
C GLN A 102 6.52 -5.49 17.05
N LEU A 103 6.88 -5.96 15.86
CA LEU A 103 5.99 -6.04 14.70
C LEU A 103 5.82 -7.51 14.31
N LYS A 104 4.59 -7.92 14.06
CA LYS A 104 4.29 -9.25 13.50
C LYS A 104 3.43 -9.11 12.25
N PHE A 105 3.72 -9.91 11.23
CA PHE A 105 2.76 -10.15 10.15
C PHE A 105 1.75 -11.18 10.64
N ASP A 106 0.52 -10.73 10.87
CA ASP A 106 -0.56 -11.60 11.32
C ASP A 106 -1.54 -11.85 10.17
N ASP A 107 -2.46 -12.79 10.36
CA ASP A 107 -3.51 -13.04 9.38
C ASP A 107 -4.27 -11.74 9.06
N GLY A 108 -4.59 -11.58 7.78
CA GLY A 108 -5.37 -10.46 7.30
C GLY A 108 -6.73 -10.42 8.01
N ILE A 109 -7.15 -9.23 8.44
CA ILE A 109 -8.50 -9.00 9.00
C ILE A 109 -9.54 -8.71 7.90
N SER A 110 -9.14 -8.84 6.63
CA SER A 110 -9.93 -8.53 5.45
C SER A 110 -10.62 -9.77 4.88
N GLY A 111 -11.54 -9.56 3.94
CA GLY A 111 -12.26 -10.62 3.24
C GLY A 111 -13.05 -10.06 2.04
N PRO A 112 -13.70 -10.93 1.24
CA PRO A 112 -14.54 -10.49 0.14
C PRO A 112 -15.59 -9.45 0.58
N GLY A 113 -15.77 -8.39 -0.22
CA GLY A 113 -16.69 -7.29 0.09
C GLY A 113 -16.13 -6.21 1.02
N LYS A 114 -14.91 -6.39 1.57
CA LYS A 114 -14.19 -5.31 2.24
C LYS A 114 -13.67 -4.30 1.22
N TYR A 115 -13.75 -3.01 1.57
CA TYR A 115 -13.28 -1.93 0.73
C TYR A 115 -12.68 -0.79 1.56
N VAL A 116 -11.86 0.01 0.88
CA VAL A 116 -11.37 1.31 1.34
C VAL A 116 -11.65 2.30 0.24
N GLU A 117 -12.25 3.42 0.61
CA GLU A 117 -12.55 4.52 -0.28
C GLU A 117 -11.67 5.71 0.07
N VAL A 118 -10.91 6.17 -0.91
CA VAL A 118 -10.01 7.31 -0.77
C VAL A 118 -10.54 8.45 -1.62
N ARG A 119 -10.92 9.55 -0.98
CA ARG A 119 -11.28 10.79 -1.66
C ARG A 119 -10.02 11.62 -1.88
N ALA A 120 -9.72 11.92 -3.14
CA ALA A 120 -8.63 12.82 -3.50
C ALA A 120 -9.03 14.27 -3.18
N GLU A 121 -8.11 15.04 -2.58
CA GLU A 121 -8.30 16.47 -2.28
C GLU A 121 -7.62 17.37 -3.32
N MET A 122 -6.98 16.76 -4.33
CA MET A 122 -6.32 17.38 -5.47
C MET A 122 -6.06 16.30 -6.54
N ASP A 123 -5.50 16.67 -7.69
CA ASP A 123 -5.09 15.70 -8.71
C ASP A 123 -3.97 14.77 -8.20
N LEU A 124 -4.19 13.45 -8.29
CA LEU A 124 -3.24 12.44 -7.83
C LEU A 124 -2.86 11.47 -8.94
N ILE A 125 -1.57 11.12 -8.98
CA ILE A 125 -1.09 9.91 -9.66
C ILE A 125 -0.93 8.83 -8.59
N VAL A 126 -1.79 7.81 -8.65
CA VAL A 126 -1.80 6.69 -7.71
C VAL A 126 -1.07 5.50 -8.34
N LEU A 127 -0.15 4.90 -7.58
CA LEU A 127 0.56 3.68 -7.95
C LEU A 127 0.16 2.56 -7.00
N ILE A 128 -0.44 1.50 -7.55
CA ILE A 128 -0.97 0.38 -6.78
C ILE A 128 -0.27 -0.90 -7.24
N SER A 129 0.06 -1.75 -6.28
CA SER A 129 0.50 -3.13 -6.52
C SER A 129 -0.43 -4.06 -5.76
N ASN A 130 -1.05 -5.01 -6.46
CA ASN A 130 -1.67 -6.14 -5.79
C ASN A 130 -0.56 -7.06 -5.26
N CYS A 131 -0.44 -7.20 -3.95
CA CYS A 131 0.73 -7.81 -3.32
C CYS A 131 0.83 -9.32 -3.62
N PRO A 132 1.93 -9.80 -4.25
CA PRO A 132 2.09 -11.21 -4.60
C PRO A 132 2.79 -12.03 -3.50
N GLN A 133 2.83 -11.54 -2.26
CA GLN A 133 3.58 -12.21 -1.18
C GLN A 133 3.02 -13.61 -0.91
N LEU A 134 3.91 -14.59 -0.72
CA LEU A 134 3.54 -15.98 -0.41
C LEU A 134 4.31 -16.54 0.79
N ASN A 135 5.21 -15.74 1.38
CA ASN A 135 6.12 -16.20 2.42
C ASN A 135 5.66 -15.81 3.84
N ASN A 136 4.49 -15.15 3.96
CA ASN A 136 3.91 -14.75 5.24
C ASN A 136 2.36 -14.68 5.14
N PRO A 137 1.64 -14.58 6.27
CA PRO A 137 0.18 -14.73 6.29
C PRO A 137 -0.61 -13.50 5.81
N CYS A 138 0.05 -12.43 5.33
CA CYS A 138 -0.61 -11.14 5.10
C CYS A 138 -1.77 -11.18 4.07
N ASN A 139 -1.80 -12.21 3.24
CA ASN A 139 -2.85 -12.50 2.26
C ASN A 139 -3.28 -13.98 2.31
N ALA A 140 -3.19 -14.60 3.48
CA ALA A 140 -3.50 -16.02 3.69
C ALA A 140 -2.75 -16.96 2.74
N TYR A 141 -1.54 -16.59 2.33
CA TYR A 141 -0.70 -17.34 1.38
C TYR A 141 -1.34 -17.54 0.00
N ASN A 142 -2.43 -16.82 -0.31
CA ASN A 142 -3.20 -16.97 -1.53
C ASN A 142 -3.68 -15.59 -2.04
N PRO A 143 -2.82 -14.84 -2.76
CA PRO A 143 -3.19 -13.54 -3.31
C PRO A 143 -4.43 -13.62 -4.20
N THR A 144 -5.46 -12.86 -3.87
CA THR A 144 -6.68 -12.77 -4.66
C THR A 144 -6.70 -11.52 -5.54
N LYS A 145 -7.61 -11.47 -6.51
CA LYS A 145 -7.82 -10.26 -7.32
C LYS A 145 -8.36 -9.12 -6.45
N ILE A 146 -7.98 -7.90 -6.79
CA ILE A 146 -8.57 -6.67 -6.25
C ILE A 146 -9.29 -5.93 -7.38
N GLN A 147 -10.30 -5.13 -7.02
CA GLN A 147 -10.96 -4.21 -7.94
C GLN A 147 -10.57 -2.78 -7.57
N LEU A 148 -10.23 -1.98 -8.59
CA LEU A 148 -10.07 -0.55 -8.46
C LEU A 148 -11.22 0.13 -9.22
N VAL A 149 -11.96 0.99 -8.53
CA VAL A 149 -13.03 1.81 -9.11
C VAL A 149 -12.65 3.27 -8.91
N VAL A 150 -12.71 4.05 -9.98
CA VAL A 150 -12.52 5.50 -9.96
C VAL A 150 -13.83 6.13 -10.39
N ARG A 151 -14.32 7.08 -9.60
CA ARG A 151 -15.57 7.81 -9.85
C ARG A 151 -15.43 9.24 -9.36
N GLU A 152 -16.24 10.12 -9.93
CA GLU A 152 -16.40 11.48 -9.42
C GLU A 152 -17.02 11.44 -8.02
N ALA A 153 -16.66 12.40 -7.17
CA ALA A 153 -17.28 12.55 -5.87
C ALA A 153 -18.72 13.06 -6.05
N GLU A 154 -19.69 12.46 -5.36
CA GLU A 154 -21.07 12.94 -5.35
C GLU A 154 -21.21 14.12 -4.37
N GLY A 155 -21.59 15.30 -4.90
CA GLY A 155 -21.98 16.48 -4.11
C GLY A 155 -20.82 17.29 -3.51
N VAL A 156 -20.54 18.45 -4.13
CA VAL A 156 -19.85 19.59 -3.50
C VAL A 156 -20.85 20.73 -3.39
#